data_AF-A0A3E0NFU4-F1
#
_entry.id   AF-A0A3E0NFU4-F1
#
_cell.length_a   1.000
_cell.length_b   1.000
_cell.length_c   1.000
_cell.angle_alpha   90.00
_cell.angle_beta   90.00
_cell.angle_gamma   90.00
#
_symmetry.space_group_name_H-M   'P 1'
#
loop_
_entity.id
_entity.type
_entity.pdbx_description
1 polymer ?
#
loop_
_entity_poly.entity_id
_entity_poly.type
_entity_poly.pdbx_seq_one_letter_code
_entity_poly.pdbx_strand_id
1 'polypeptide(L)'
;MNEYSRIGLFFAIVVAGWFASRHYREPTRRTTVWSAVALAAGLGYLVVTGLYKDSARPTISHGLAGHILLIAAWLAVPFAIGVAVERHFTQRPALAVAQVLMLLLLLSLTLLTSITGYLPPLPNDVISDEVRAVMINRFEILHMIVLPSAIAVLLAFWCWSFRNRT
;
A
#
# COMPACT_ATOMS: atom_id res chain seq x y z
N MET A 1 -10.49 18.34 -6.32
CA MET A 1 -10.30 17.38 -7.43
C MET A 1 -11.53 16.49 -7.52
N ASN A 2 -12.20 16.46 -8.68
CA ASN A 2 -13.29 15.51 -8.92
C ASN A 2 -12.74 14.08 -9.12
N GLU A 3 -13.57 13.05 -9.02
CA GLU A 3 -13.13 11.64 -9.10
C GLU A 3 -12.40 11.32 -10.41
N TYR A 4 -12.89 11.89 -11.52
CA TYR A 4 -12.29 11.76 -12.84
C TYR A 4 -10.84 12.24 -12.89
N SER A 5 -10.51 13.35 -12.22
CA SER A 5 -9.14 13.85 -12.15
C SER A 5 -8.19 12.94 -11.37
N ARG A 6 -8.67 12.22 -10.35
CA ARG A 6 -7.87 11.24 -9.59
C ARG A 6 -7.55 10.02 -10.47
N ILE A 7 -8.57 9.51 -11.16
CA ILE A 7 -8.41 8.37 -12.06
C ILE A 7 -7.48 8.74 -13.22
N GLY A 8 -7.68 9.92 -13.82
CA GLY A 8 -6.80 10.43 -14.89
C GLY A 8 -5.34 10.55 -14.44
N LEU A 9 -5.10 11.05 -13.23
CA LEU A 9 -3.74 11.13 -12.67
C LEU A 9 -3.11 9.76 -12.44
N PHE A 10 -3.88 8.77 -11.97
CA PHE A 10 -3.39 7.40 -11.82
C PHE A 10 -2.86 6.85 -13.16
N PHE A 11 -3.65 6.97 -14.23
CA PHE A 11 -3.23 6.54 -15.56
C PHE A 11 -2.06 7.34 -16.12
N ALA A 12 -2.02 8.66 -15.87
CA ALA A 12 -0.90 9.50 -16.27
C ALA A 12 0.42 9.03 -15.64
N ILE A 13 0.40 8.63 -14.36
CA ILE A 13 1.58 8.10 -13.66
C ILE A 13 1.98 6.73 -14.21
N VAL A 14 1.02 5.85 -14.57
CA VAL A 14 1.30 4.58 -15.26
C VAL A 14 2.02 4.83 -16.58
N VAL A 15 1.51 5.75 -17.40
CA VAL A 15 2.13 6.11 -18.69
C VAL A 15 3.52 6.70 -18.49
N ALA A 16 3.70 7.56 -17.48
CA ALA A 16 5.00 8.11 -17.13
C ALA A 16 6.01 7.02 -16.74
N GLY A 17 5.60 6.04 -15.92
CA GLY A 17 6.44 4.90 -15.55
C GLY A 17 6.83 4.02 -16.75
N TRP A 18 5.88 3.76 -17.64
CA TRP A 18 6.12 3.02 -18.89
C TRP A 18 7.13 3.75 -19.79
N PHE A 19 6.91 5.04 -20.04
CA PHE A 19 7.79 5.86 -20.87
C PHE A 19 9.19 5.98 -20.27
N ALA A 20 9.28 6.25 -18.97
CA ALA A 20 10.55 6.33 -18.26
C ALA A 20 11.31 5.00 -18.27
N SER A 21 10.62 3.86 -18.14
CA SER A 21 11.26 2.52 -18.22
C SER A 21 11.87 2.29 -19.60
N ARG A 22 11.16 2.69 -20.66
CA ARG A 22 11.64 2.54 -22.04
C ARG A 22 12.95 3.28 -22.31
N HIS A 23 13.11 4.48 -21.74
CA HIS A 23 14.28 5.33 -21.98
C HIS A 23 15.39 5.19 -20.92
N TYR A 24 15.02 4.89 -19.68
CA TYR A 24 15.92 4.90 -18.52
C TYR A 24 15.73 3.65 -17.65
N ARG A 25 15.93 2.46 -18.25
CA ARG A 25 15.67 1.16 -17.62
C ARG A 25 16.27 0.98 -16.23
N GLU A 26 17.57 1.25 -16.08
CA GLU A 26 18.26 0.99 -14.81
C GLU A 26 17.88 2.01 -13.72
N PRO A 27 17.84 3.33 -13.98
CA PRO A 27 17.34 4.30 -13.01
C PRO A 27 15.90 4.02 -12.57
N THR A 28 14.97 3.79 -13.51
CA THR A 28 13.56 3.53 -13.17
C THR A 28 13.37 2.25 -12.35
N ARG A 29 14.12 1.18 -12.67
CA ARG A 29 14.15 -0.03 -11.84
C ARG A 29 14.57 0.28 -10.41
N ARG A 30 15.65 1.05 -10.24
CA ARG A 30 16.14 1.44 -8.91
C ARG A 30 15.11 2.29 -8.17
N THR A 31 14.50 3.26 -8.84
CA THR A 31 13.42 4.08 -8.26
C THR A 31 12.29 3.20 -7.75
N THR A 32 11.84 2.23 -8.55
CA THR A 32 10.77 1.31 -8.14
C THR A 32 11.15 0.48 -6.91
N VAL A 33 12.39 -0.03 -6.84
CA VAL A 33 12.88 -0.75 -5.65
C VAL A 33 12.96 0.17 -4.42
N TRP A 34 13.51 1.38 -4.58
CA TRP A 34 13.61 2.34 -3.48
C TRP A 34 12.24 2.81 -2.98
N SER A 35 11.25 2.93 -3.85
CA SER A 35 9.87 3.21 -3.45
C SER A 35 9.31 2.11 -2.56
N ALA A 36 9.52 0.83 -2.91
CA ALA A 36 9.09 -0.29 -2.08
C ALA A 36 9.80 -0.29 -0.71
N VAL A 37 11.11 0.01 -0.67
CA VAL A 37 11.87 0.16 0.57
C VAL A 37 11.35 1.31 1.43
N ALA A 38 11.06 2.46 0.83
CA ALA A 38 10.52 3.63 1.54
C ALA A 38 9.13 3.34 2.13
N LEU A 39 8.26 2.65 1.39
CA LEU A 39 6.96 2.21 1.88
C LEU A 39 7.10 1.20 3.04
N ALA A 40 8.06 0.27 2.95
CA ALA A 40 8.34 -0.69 4.03
C ALA A 40 8.84 0.01 5.30
N ALA A 41 9.70 1.04 5.15
CA ALA A 41 10.14 1.86 6.28
C ALA A 41 8.97 2.63 6.92
N GLY A 42 8.09 3.21 6.11
CA GLY A 42 6.87 3.89 6.59
C GLY A 42 5.91 2.93 7.30
N LEU A 43 5.73 1.71 6.77
CA LEU A 43 4.95 0.66 7.42
C LEU A 43 5.57 0.28 8.78
N GLY A 44 6.90 0.08 8.83
CA GLY A 44 7.61 -0.20 10.07
C GLY A 44 7.42 0.89 11.12
N TYR A 45 7.49 2.17 10.71
CA TYR A 45 7.19 3.29 11.58
C TYR A 45 5.75 3.24 12.12
N LEU A 46 4.76 2.92 11.28
CA LEU A 46 3.37 2.77 11.71
C LEU A 46 3.16 1.61 12.68
N VAL A 47 3.80 0.48 12.45
CA VAL A 47 3.76 -0.67 13.37
C VAL A 47 4.33 -0.28 14.73
N VAL A 48 5.52 0.33 14.74
CA VAL A 48 6.17 0.79 15.98
C VAL A 48 5.26 1.78 16.71
N THR A 49 4.84 2.85 16.05
CA THR A 49 4.00 3.89 16.68
C THR A 49 2.61 3.37 17.08
N GLY A 50 2.08 2.36 16.40
CA GLY A 50 0.83 1.68 16.76
C GLY A 50 0.96 0.84 18.03
N LEU A 51 2.07 0.13 18.21
CA LEU A 51 2.35 -0.66 19.43
C LEU A 51 2.55 0.22 20.67
N TYR A 52 3.10 1.42 20.50
CA TYR A 52 3.29 2.40 21.59
C TYR A 52 2.12 3.38 21.75
N LYS A 53 1.00 3.18 21.04
CA LYS A 53 -0.17 4.04 21.14
C LYS A 53 -0.86 3.81 22.49
N ASP A 54 -0.67 4.75 23.41
CA ASP A 54 -1.42 4.79 24.65
C ASP A 54 -2.87 5.21 24.33
N SER A 55 -3.86 4.42 24.74
CA SER A 55 -5.28 4.65 24.41
C SER A 55 -5.81 6.00 24.93
N ALA A 56 -5.08 6.62 25.87
CA ALA A 56 -5.38 7.94 26.41
C ALA A 56 -4.90 9.13 25.55
N ARG A 57 -3.97 8.95 24.60
CA ARG A 57 -3.44 10.05 23.77
C ARG A 57 -3.19 9.61 22.32
N PRO A 58 -4.10 9.88 21.38
CA PRO A 58 -3.84 9.60 19.97
C PRO A 58 -2.62 10.38 19.49
N THR A 59 -1.58 9.67 19.08
CA THR A 59 -0.37 10.25 18.49
C THR A 59 -0.72 10.79 17.11
N ILE A 60 -0.80 12.12 16.99
CA ILE A 60 -0.99 12.84 15.72
C ILE A 60 0.00 12.36 14.64
N SER A 61 1.23 12.00 15.07
CA SER A 61 2.28 11.46 14.20
C SER A 61 1.90 10.13 13.53
N HIS A 62 1.22 9.21 14.23
CA HIS A 62 0.79 7.93 13.65
C HIS A 62 -0.27 8.15 12.56
N GLY A 63 -1.29 8.96 12.86
CA GLY A 63 -2.33 9.30 11.88
C GLY A 63 -1.76 10.02 10.65
N LEU A 64 -0.86 10.99 10.86
CA LEU A 64 -0.21 11.71 9.76
C LEU A 64 0.66 10.77 8.91
N ALA A 65 1.44 9.89 9.55
CA ALA A 65 2.25 8.91 8.84
C ALA A 65 1.39 7.94 8.00
N GLY A 66 0.20 7.57 8.48
CA GLY A 66 -0.75 6.74 7.74
C GLY A 66 -1.19 7.40 6.42
N HIS A 67 -1.52 8.69 6.48
CA HIS A 67 -1.87 9.46 5.28
C HIS A 67 -0.70 9.59 4.31
N ILE A 68 0.50 9.91 4.82
CA ILE A 68 1.70 10.05 3.99
C ILE A 68 2.02 8.72 3.30
N LEU A 69 1.93 7.59 4.01
CA LEU A 69 2.15 6.27 3.44
C LEU A 69 1.14 5.96 2.33
N LEU A 70 -0.15 6.25 2.54
CA LEU A 70 -1.18 6.03 1.53
C LEU A 70 -0.94 6.90 0.29
N ILE A 71 -0.59 8.17 0.45
CA ILE A 71 -0.26 9.07 -0.67
C ILE A 71 0.97 8.55 -1.43
N ALA A 72 2.02 8.15 -0.71
CA ALA A 72 3.23 7.60 -1.31
C ALA A 72 2.92 6.30 -2.09
N ALA A 73 2.11 5.40 -1.53
CA ALA A 73 1.68 4.18 -2.21
C ALA A 73 0.87 4.50 -3.46
N TRP A 74 -0.05 5.46 -3.37
CA TRP A 74 -0.90 5.89 -4.49
C TRP A 74 -0.10 6.49 -5.66
N LEU A 75 1.08 7.05 -5.41
CA LEU A 75 2.00 7.53 -6.45
C LEU A 75 2.95 6.43 -6.96
N ALA A 76 3.53 5.66 -6.03
CA ALA A 76 4.57 4.69 -6.36
C ALA A 76 4.03 3.44 -7.09
N VAL A 77 2.84 2.98 -6.71
CA VAL A 77 2.20 1.79 -7.31
C VAL A 77 1.89 1.97 -8.80
N PRO A 78 1.16 3.01 -9.26
CA PRO A 78 0.90 3.19 -10.68
C PRO A 78 2.19 3.36 -11.48
N PHE A 79 3.19 4.04 -10.92
CA PHE A 79 4.49 4.19 -11.58
C PHE A 79 5.15 2.82 -11.81
N ALA A 80 5.18 1.98 -10.77
CA ALA A 80 5.74 0.63 -10.86
C ALA A 80 4.95 -0.30 -11.78
N ILE A 81 3.63 -0.15 -11.88
CA ILE A 81 2.79 -0.84 -12.88
C ILE A 81 3.27 -0.48 -14.28
N GLY A 82 3.49 0.80 -14.57
CA GLY A 82 4.03 1.24 -15.87
C GLY A 82 5.36 0.58 -16.21
N VAL A 83 6.27 0.52 -15.23
CA VAL A 83 7.57 -0.15 -15.37
C VAL A 83 7.42 -1.66 -15.60
N ALA A 84 6.56 -2.35 -14.85
CA ALA A 84 6.31 -3.79 -15.02
C ALA A 84 5.78 -4.14 -16.42
N VAL A 85 4.80 -3.35 -16.90
CA VAL A 85 4.19 -3.55 -18.22
C VAL A 85 5.23 -3.33 -19.32
N GLU A 86 6.05 -2.30 -19.27
CA GLU A 86 7.09 -2.08 -20.30
C GLU A 86 8.10 -3.23 -20.36
N ARG A 87 8.57 -3.71 -19.20
CA ARG A 87 9.67 -4.67 -19.12
C ARG A 87 9.27 -6.09 -19.54
N HIS A 88 8.05 -6.52 -19.23
CA HIS A 88 7.70 -7.93 -19.29
C HIS A 88 6.53 -8.25 -20.23
N PHE A 89 5.72 -7.28 -20.67
CA PHE A 89 4.47 -7.63 -21.36
C PHE A 89 4.68 -8.37 -22.69
N THR A 90 5.75 -8.08 -23.43
CA THR A 90 6.05 -8.75 -24.70
C THR A 90 6.74 -10.10 -24.53
N GLN A 91 7.49 -10.32 -23.44
CA GLN A 91 8.31 -11.52 -23.25
C GLN A 91 7.73 -12.52 -22.23
N ARG A 92 7.10 -12.00 -21.18
CA ARG A 92 6.57 -12.76 -20.02
C ARG A 92 5.26 -12.12 -19.55
N PRO A 93 4.20 -12.12 -20.37
CA PRO A 93 2.95 -11.43 -20.06
C PRO A 93 2.30 -11.90 -18.75
N ALA A 94 2.38 -13.20 -18.44
CA ALA A 94 1.87 -13.76 -17.19
C ALA A 94 2.56 -13.16 -15.95
N LEU A 95 3.89 -12.97 -16.01
CA LEU A 95 4.64 -12.32 -14.94
C LEU A 95 4.25 -10.84 -14.80
N ALA A 96 4.09 -10.13 -15.92
CA ALA A 96 3.64 -8.74 -15.93
C ALA A 96 2.27 -8.61 -15.26
N VAL A 97 1.30 -9.46 -15.63
CA VAL A 97 -0.03 -9.48 -15.03
C VAL A 97 0.04 -9.79 -13.54
N ALA A 98 0.82 -10.80 -13.13
CA ALA A 98 1.01 -11.12 -11.72
C ALA A 98 1.59 -9.96 -10.92
N GLN A 99 2.59 -9.26 -11.45
CA GLN A 99 3.16 -8.05 -10.83
C GLN A 99 2.12 -6.93 -10.71
N VAL A 100 1.33 -6.68 -11.76
CA VAL A 100 0.27 -5.65 -11.73
C VAL A 100 -0.79 -5.98 -10.68
N LEU A 101 -1.29 -7.23 -10.65
CA LEU A 101 -2.29 -7.66 -9.67
C LEU A 101 -1.76 -7.56 -8.23
N MET A 102 -0.50 -7.94 -8.03
CA MET A 102 0.17 -7.84 -6.73
C MET A 102 0.32 -6.38 -6.27
N LEU A 103 0.69 -5.47 -7.17
CA LEU A 103 0.78 -4.03 -6.88
C LEU A 103 -0.59 -3.40 -6.58
N LEU A 104 -1.63 -3.79 -7.33
CA LEU A 104 -3.00 -3.37 -7.05
C LEU A 104 -3.50 -3.89 -5.71
N LEU A 105 -3.24 -5.17 -5.40
CA LEU A 105 -3.56 -5.76 -4.10
C LEU A 105 -2.87 -5.02 -2.96
N LEU A 106 -1.59 -4.69 -3.11
CA LEU A 106 -0.84 -3.89 -2.13
C LEU A 106 -1.52 -2.53 -1.88
N LEU A 107 -1.90 -1.80 -2.93
CA LEU A 107 -2.59 -0.52 -2.80
C LEU A 107 -3.95 -0.68 -2.12
N SER A 108 -4.73 -1.70 -2.49
CA SER A 108 -6.01 -2.03 -1.88
C SER A 108 -5.87 -2.36 -0.39
N LEU A 109 -4.89 -3.17 -0.01
CA LEU A 109 -4.64 -3.49 1.41
C LEU A 109 -4.15 -2.27 2.19
N THR A 110 -3.34 -1.40 1.58
CA THR A 110 -2.90 -0.15 2.21
C THR A 110 -4.10 0.77 2.48
N LEU A 111 -5.00 0.91 1.51
CA LEU A 111 -6.26 1.66 1.67
C LEU A 111 -7.15 1.03 2.75
N LEU A 112 -7.32 -0.29 2.73
CA LEU A 112 -8.12 -1.02 3.72
C LEU A 112 -7.53 -0.87 5.13
N THR A 113 -6.20 -0.85 5.26
CA THR A 113 -5.52 -0.59 6.54
C THR A 113 -5.82 0.82 7.03
N SER A 114 -5.81 1.83 6.14
CA SER A 114 -6.24 3.18 6.52
C SER A 114 -7.70 3.19 6.99
N ILE A 115 -8.63 2.58 6.27
CA ILE A 115 -10.05 2.52 6.64
C ILE A 115 -10.23 1.86 8.01
N THR A 116 -9.61 0.69 8.22
CA THR A 116 -9.70 -0.06 9.48
C THR A 116 -9.08 0.68 10.67
N GLY A 117 -8.10 1.55 10.43
CA GLY A 117 -7.51 2.41 11.46
C GLY A 117 -8.38 3.62 11.86
N TYR A 118 -9.39 3.97 11.06
CA TYR A 118 -10.30 5.10 11.28
C TYR A 118 -11.72 4.70 11.70
N LEU A 119 -12.07 3.41 11.67
CA LEU A 119 -13.41 2.95 12.06
C LEU A 119 -13.60 3.10 13.59
N PRO A 120 -14.51 3.97 14.06
CA PRO A 120 -14.87 4.00 15.47
C PRO A 120 -15.68 2.74 15.84
N PRO A 121 -15.71 2.34 17.12
CA PRO A 121 -16.63 1.33 17.58
C PRO A 121 -18.07 1.76 17.24
N LEU A 122 -18.91 0.82 16.79
CA LEU A 122 -20.31 1.06 16.43
C LEU A 122 -21.07 1.75 17.58
N PRO A 123 -22.18 2.45 17.36
CA PRO A 123 -22.93 3.09 18.45
C PRO A 123 -23.66 2.04 19.33
N ASN A 124 -23.83 2.35 20.62
CA ASN A 124 -24.25 1.41 21.69
C ASN A 124 -25.69 0.89 21.56
N ASP A 125 -26.49 1.54 20.72
CA ASP A 125 -27.92 1.32 20.53
C ASP A 125 -28.24 0.20 19.51
N VAL A 126 -27.25 -0.29 18.75
CA VAL A 126 -27.48 -1.20 17.62
C VAL A 126 -27.08 -2.66 17.93
N ILE A 127 -26.16 -2.90 18.87
CA ILE A 127 -25.53 -4.22 19.07
C ILE A 127 -25.23 -4.45 20.56
N SER A 128 -25.42 -5.69 21.04
CA SER A 128 -25.04 -6.07 22.42
C SER A 128 -23.54 -5.89 22.69
N ASP A 129 -23.18 -5.63 23.94
CA ASP A 129 -21.80 -5.38 24.37
C ASP A 129 -20.85 -6.55 24.05
N GLU A 130 -21.35 -7.79 24.10
CA GLU A 130 -20.57 -8.98 23.78
C GLU A 130 -20.21 -9.06 22.29
N VAL A 131 -21.18 -8.78 21.40
CA VAL A 131 -20.93 -8.78 19.95
C VAL A 131 -20.00 -7.61 19.57
N ARG A 132 -20.14 -6.45 20.23
CA ARG A 132 -19.21 -5.33 20.07
C ARG A 132 -17.78 -5.72 20.43
N ALA A 133 -17.56 -6.36 21.59
CA ALA A 133 -16.23 -6.75 22.04
C ALA A 133 -15.55 -7.71 21.05
N VAL A 134 -16.31 -8.68 20.52
CA VAL A 134 -15.81 -9.60 19.48
C VAL A 134 -15.47 -8.86 18.19
N MET A 135 -16.31 -7.91 17.75
CA MET A 135 -16.04 -7.12 16.55
C MET A 135 -14.79 -6.25 16.69
N ILE A 136 -14.65 -5.53 17.81
CA ILE A 136 -13.47 -4.70 18.09
C ILE A 136 -12.21 -5.56 18.06
N ASN A 137 -12.19 -6.69 18.76
CA ASN A 137 -11.05 -7.59 18.77
C ASN A 137 -10.69 -8.10 17.36
N ARG A 138 -11.69 -8.43 16.52
CA ARG A 138 -11.45 -8.84 15.13
C ARG A 138 -10.84 -7.71 14.30
N PHE A 139 -11.32 -6.48 14.45
CA PHE A 139 -10.77 -5.32 13.76
C PHE A 139 -9.35 -5.00 14.22
N GLU A 140 -9.07 -5.10 15.52
CA GLU A 140 -7.74 -4.91 16.08
C GLU A 140 -6.76 -5.95 15.55
N ILE A 141 -7.11 -7.24 15.57
CA ILE A 141 -6.26 -8.30 15.00
C ILE A 141 -6.01 -8.05 13.51
N LEU A 142 -7.05 -7.68 12.76
CA LEU A 142 -6.94 -7.41 11.33
C LEU A 142 -5.99 -6.23 11.07
N HIS A 143 -6.17 -5.12 11.79
CA HIS A 143 -5.43 -3.88 11.59
C HIS A 143 -3.99 -3.94 12.13
N MET A 144 -3.77 -4.58 13.27
CA MET A 144 -2.47 -4.63 13.95
C MET A 144 -1.56 -5.73 13.42
N ILE A 145 -2.13 -6.85 12.95
CA ILE A 145 -1.35 -8.06 12.63
C ILE A 145 -1.52 -8.45 11.17
N VAL A 146 -2.76 -8.75 10.75
CA VAL A 146 -3.01 -9.42 9.46
C VAL A 146 -2.66 -8.49 8.29
N LEU A 147 -3.20 -7.27 8.27
CA LEU A 147 -2.98 -6.33 7.17
C LEU A 147 -1.52 -5.87 7.07
N PRO A 148 -0.86 -5.42 8.16
CA PRO A 148 0.56 -5.03 8.09
C PRO A 148 1.46 -6.17 7.63
N SER A 149 1.21 -7.41 8.08
CA SER A 149 2.00 -8.58 7.66
C SER A 149 1.83 -8.87 6.17
N ALA A 150 0.59 -8.84 5.66
CA ALA A 150 0.32 -9.04 4.25
C ALA A 150 0.99 -7.96 3.38
N ILE A 151 0.89 -6.68 3.79
CA ILE A 151 1.55 -5.56 3.11
C ILE A 151 3.07 -5.75 3.12
N ALA A 152 3.67 -6.15 4.25
CA ALA A 152 5.10 -6.39 4.34
C ALA A 152 5.59 -7.48 3.37
N VAL A 153 4.84 -8.59 3.25
CA VAL A 153 5.13 -9.67 2.29
C VAL A 153 5.06 -9.17 0.85
N LEU A 154 4.02 -8.41 0.52
CA LEU A 154 3.86 -7.83 -0.83
C LEU A 154 4.98 -6.83 -1.16
N LEU A 155 5.40 -6.00 -0.21
CA LEU A 155 6.53 -5.08 -0.38
C LEU A 155 7.86 -5.83 -0.57
N ALA A 156 8.09 -6.90 0.18
CA ALA A 156 9.26 -7.76 0.00
C ALA A 156 9.27 -8.41 -1.39
N PHE A 157 8.11 -8.91 -1.84
CA PHE A 157 7.95 -9.48 -3.18
C PHE A 157 8.13 -8.43 -4.28
N TRP A 158 7.64 -7.20 -4.08
CA TRP A 158 7.88 -6.08 -4.99
C TRP A 158 9.39 -5.80 -5.12
N CYS A 159 10.10 -5.62 -4.01
CA CYS A 159 11.55 -5.45 -4.01
C CYS A 159 12.28 -6.58 -4.75
N TRP A 160 11.92 -7.83 -4.46
CA TRP A 160 12.52 -9.01 -5.07
C TRP A 160 12.28 -9.08 -6.59
N SER A 161 11.03 -8.88 -7.02
CA SER A 161 10.62 -9.01 -8.42
C SER A 161 11.23 -7.95 -9.34
N PHE A 162 11.46 -6.73 -8.84
CA PHE A 162 12.12 -5.68 -9.63
C PHE A 162 13.64 -5.72 -9.54
N ARG A 163 14.22 -6.24 -8.46
CA ARG A 163 15.67 -6.40 -8.29
C ARG A 163 16.22 -7.52 -9.16
N ASN A 164 15.54 -8.66 -9.18
CA ASN A 164 15.95 -9.81 -9.96
C ASN A 164 15.60 -9.59 -11.43
N ARG A 165 16.54 -9.95 -12.32
CA ARG A 165 16.32 -9.94 -13.78
C ARG A 165 15.47 -11.15 -14.19
N THR A 166 14.29 -11.32 -13.59
CA THR A 166 13.25 -12.17 -14.18
C THR A 166 12.72 -11.54 -15.47
#